data_AF-A0AB38XVN9-F1
#
_entry.id   AF-A0AB38XVN9-F1
#
_cell.length_a   1.000
_cell.length_b   1.000
_cell.length_c   1.000
_cell.angle_alpha   90.00
_cell.angle_beta   90.00
_cell.angle_gamma   90.00
#
_symmetry.space_group_name_H-M   'P 1'
#
loop_
_entity.id
_entity.type
_entity.pdbx_description
1 polymer ?
#
loop_
_entity_poly.entity_id
_entity_poly.type
_entity_poly.pdbx_seq_one_letter_code
_entity_poly.pdbx_strand_id
1 'polypeptide(L)'
;MLTIAVAAGIVLAARVRSGFPAALVLVAAATAINMLADSSLKTIGYIPSTLPAPRWPQIPWEHLDSLLLAAVAVAALGALESLLSATVADAMTVGDRHDPDRELFGQGVANVVAPLFGGIPATAAIARTAVNVRAGAGTRLAAVFHSLLLLVAVLVAARWVGEIPLAALAGVLIATAIQMIHLRNLRSVMRATKGDGATLLITAAATVVFDLVVAVLIGLVMAGFFALRDTARTAVLEAAPLDEGDHRDKERELLDEHIAAFRMEGPLFFGAAHDFLLELADVSSVKVVVLRMRYVTTIDATGAQMLADTIGRLERHGTRVLLAATKPEHIPALRELGVFDQLAHENHVFDNTLDAIAHARLHAARIQHEESDGAPAASQRNQHDE
;
A
#
# COMPACT_ATOMS: atom_id res chain seq x y z
N MET A 1 21.88 -34.47 -15.77
CA MET A 1 23.08 -33.78 -16.29
C MET A 1 22.73 -32.66 -17.27
N LEU A 2 21.97 -32.93 -18.35
CA LEU A 2 21.59 -31.91 -19.35
C LEU A 2 20.92 -30.66 -18.73
N THR A 3 19.97 -30.84 -17.82
CA THR A 3 19.28 -29.75 -17.10
C THR A 3 20.26 -28.80 -16.40
N ILE A 4 21.21 -29.35 -15.66
CA ILE A 4 22.22 -28.57 -14.93
C ILE A 4 23.15 -27.86 -15.91
N ALA A 5 23.56 -28.54 -16.99
CA ALA A 5 24.42 -27.95 -18.02
C ALA A 5 23.75 -26.76 -18.73
N VAL A 6 22.47 -26.89 -19.12
CA VAL A 6 21.70 -25.80 -19.72
C VAL A 6 21.52 -24.67 -18.71
N ALA A 7 21.14 -24.96 -17.47
CA ALA A 7 20.93 -23.93 -16.45
C ALA A 7 22.23 -23.14 -16.15
N ALA A 8 23.32 -23.85 -15.88
CA ALA A 8 24.63 -23.27 -15.61
C ALA A 8 25.15 -22.48 -16.82
N GLY A 9 24.97 -23.02 -18.04
CA GLY A 9 25.34 -22.36 -19.28
C GLY A 9 24.63 -21.01 -19.48
N ILE A 10 23.32 -20.96 -19.23
CA ILE A 10 22.54 -19.72 -19.31
C ILE A 10 23.03 -18.71 -18.28
N VAL A 11 23.19 -19.11 -17.01
CA VAL A 11 23.63 -18.20 -15.93
C VAL A 11 25.04 -17.69 -16.18
N LEU A 12 25.95 -18.54 -16.66
CA LEU A 12 27.32 -18.14 -16.99
C LEU A 12 27.36 -17.19 -18.19
N ALA A 13 26.62 -17.51 -19.26
CA ALA A 13 26.53 -16.64 -20.43
C ALA A 13 25.94 -15.26 -20.08
N ALA A 14 24.93 -15.20 -19.22
CA ALA A 14 24.35 -13.94 -18.74
C ALA A 14 25.36 -13.07 -17.98
N ARG A 15 26.34 -13.66 -17.29
CA ARG A 15 27.43 -12.92 -16.63
C ARG A 15 28.49 -12.41 -17.60
N VAL A 16 28.76 -13.13 -18.68
CA VAL A 16 29.82 -12.78 -19.65
C VAL A 16 29.31 -11.82 -20.72
N ARG A 17 28.09 -12.04 -21.26
CA ARG A 17 27.55 -11.26 -22.38
C ARG A 17 26.03 -11.11 -22.26
N SER A 18 25.58 -9.96 -21.78
CA SER A 18 24.17 -9.64 -21.49
C SER A 18 23.22 -9.52 -22.69
N GLY A 19 23.73 -9.60 -23.92
CA GLY A 19 22.92 -9.51 -25.16
C GLY A 19 22.86 -10.81 -25.99
N PHE A 20 23.51 -11.89 -25.54
CA PHE A 20 23.54 -13.15 -26.29
C PHE A 20 22.33 -14.02 -25.93
N PRO A 21 21.56 -14.57 -26.92
CA PRO A 21 20.39 -15.40 -26.66
C PRO A 21 20.79 -16.82 -26.22
N ALA A 22 21.45 -16.93 -25.06
CA ALA A 22 22.04 -18.17 -24.55
C ALA A 22 21.02 -19.30 -24.42
N ALA A 23 19.80 -19.00 -23.95
CA ALA A 23 18.73 -19.98 -23.82
C ALA A 23 18.36 -20.60 -25.18
N LEU A 24 18.22 -19.78 -26.23
CA LEU A 24 17.92 -20.27 -27.58
C LEU A 24 19.02 -21.18 -28.11
N VAL A 25 20.28 -20.76 -27.98
CA VAL A 25 21.43 -21.52 -28.49
C VAL A 25 21.62 -22.82 -27.74
N LEU A 26 21.49 -22.81 -26.41
CA LEU A 26 21.65 -24.01 -25.59
C LEU A 26 20.51 -25.01 -25.79
N VAL A 27 19.27 -24.53 -25.96
CA VAL A 27 18.14 -25.41 -26.30
C VAL A 27 18.33 -25.99 -27.69
N ALA A 28 18.69 -25.18 -28.70
CA ALA A 28 18.96 -25.68 -30.05
C ALA A 28 20.09 -26.72 -30.09
N ALA A 29 21.17 -26.48 -29.36
CA ALA A 29 22.27 -27.43 -29.22
C ALA A 29 21.83 -28.72 -28.52
N ALA A 30 21.06 -28.61 -27.43
CA ALA A 30 20.52 -29.77 -26.72
C ALA A 30 19.59 -30.60 -27.61
N THR A 31 18.73 -29.96 -28.42
CA THR A 31 17.87 -30.63 -29.39
C THR A 31 18.69 -31.33 -30.48
N ALA A 32 19.69 -30.65 -31.06
CA ALA A 32 20.55 -31.24 -32.08
C ALA A 32 21.33 -32.45 -31.54
N ILE A 33 21.89 -32.35 -30.34
CA ILE A 33 22.58 -33.47 -29.67
C ILE A 33 21.60 -34.62 -29.42
N ASN A 34 20.38 -34.33 -28.95
CA ASN A 34 19.38 -35.35 -28.69
C ASN A 34 19.02 -36.14 -29.97
N MET A 35 18.86 -35.44 -31.09
CA MET A 35 18.56 -36.04 -32.39
C MET A 35 19.75 -36.84 -32.96
N LEU A 36 20.98 -36.36 -32.78
CA LEU A 36 22.18 -37.02 -33.33
C LEU A 36 22.66 -38.20 -32.49
N ALA A 37 22.50 -38.12 -31.18
CA ALA A 37 22.91 -39.16 -30.24
C ALA A 37 21.84 -40.25 -30.05
N ASP A 38 20.68 -40.12 -30.71
CA ASP A 38 19.48 -40.95 -30.54
C ASP A 38 19.15 -41.19 -29.07
N SER A 39 19.30 -40.13 -28.26
CA SER A 39 19.14 -40.26 -26.82
C SER A 39 17.66 -40.41 -26.49
N SER A 40 17.34 -41.37 -25.62
CA SER A 40 15.98 -41.68 -25.18
C SER A 40 15.38 -40.63 -24.22
N LEU A 41 15.74 -39.35 -24.36
CA LEU A 41 15.21 -38.28 -23.53
C LEU A 41 13.77 -37.98 -23.94
N LYS A 42 12.91 -37.77 -22.94
CA LYS A 42 11.54 -37.34 -23.18
C LYS A 42 11.53 -35.94 -23.79
N THR A 43 10.91 -35.81 -24.97
CA THR A 43 10.75 -34.55 -25.69
C THR A 43 9.37 -33.93 -25.46
N ILE A 44 9.12 -32.74 -25.98
CA ILE A 44 7.80 -32.09 -25.91
C ILE A 44 6.74 -32.95 -26.60
N GLY A 45 7.11 -33.59 -27.73
CA GLY A 45 6.19 -34.38 -28.53
C GLY A 45 5.46 -33.55 -29.57
N TYR A 46 4.25 -33.98 -29.96
CA TYR A 46 3.51 -33.35 -31.05
C TYR A 46 3.11 -31.90 -30.73
N ILE A 47 3.48 -30.98 -31.62
CA ILE A 47 3.06 -29.58 -31.64
C ILE A 47 2.13 -29.39 -32.86
N PRO A 48 0.90 -28.86 -32.69
CA PRO A 48 0.05 -28.54 -33.82
C PRO A 48 0.72 -27.56 -34.77
N SER A 49 0.80 -27.92 -36.05
CA SER A 49 1.39 -27.09 -37.10
C SER A 49 0.35 -26.29 -37.89
N THR A 50 -0.87 -26.18 -37.35
CA THR A 50 -1.99 -25.43 -37.96
C THR A 50 -2.40 -24.28 -37.06
N LEU A 51 -3.02 -23.26 -37.65
CA LEU A 51 -3.58 -22.16 -36.88
C LEU A 51 -4.81 -22.66 -36.09
N PRO A 52 -4.90 -22.42 -34.77
CA PRO A 52 -6.08 -22.79 -34.02
C PRO A 52 -7.29 -22.01 -34.54
N ALA A 53 -8.37 -22.72 -34.87
CA ALA A 53 -9.64 -22.08 -35.19
C ALA A 53 -10.27 -21.53 -33.90
N PRO A 54 -10.92 -20.35 -33.95
CA PRO A 54 -11.63 -19.82 -32.80
C PRO A 54 -12.75 -20.78 -32.39
N ARG A 55 -12.81 -21.10 -31.10
CA ARG A 55 -13.81 -21.96 -30.49
C ARG A 55 -14.34 -21.33 -29.22
N TRP A 56 -15.63 -21.52 -28.94
CA TRP A 56 -16.18 -21.12 -27.66
C TRP A 56 -15.63 -22.03 -26.55
N PRO A 57 -15.02 -21.47 -25.48
CA PRO A 57 -14.58 -22.27 -24.35
C PRO A 57 -15.80 -22.86 -23.63
N GLN A 58 -15.71 -24.14 -23.28
CA GLN A 58 -16.69 -24.79 -22.42
C GLN A 58 -16.47 -24.31 -20.99
N ILE A 59 -17.45 -23.61 -20.43
CA ILE A 59 -17.39 -23.12 -19.06
C ILE A 59 -17.84 -24.26 -18.13
N PRO A 60 -16.98 -24.74 -17.21
CA PRO A 60 -17.35 -25.74 -16.23
C PRO A 60 -18.14 -25.07 -15.10
N TRP A 61 -19.43 -24.84 -15.34
CA TRP A 61 -20.33 -24.16 -14.40
C TRP A 61 -20.36 -24.80 -13.01
N GLU A 62 -20.12 -26.12 -12.94
CA GLU A 62 -20.04 -26.90 -11.71
C GLU A 62 -18.81 -26.62 -10.83
N HIS A 63 -17.77 -26.00 -11.38
CA HIS A 63 -16.52 -25.67 -10.68
C HIS A 63 -16.28 -24.17 -10.58
N LEU A 64 -17.30 -23.36 -10.87
CA LEU A 64 -17.16 -21.91 -10.94
C LEU A 64 -16.70 -21.30 -9.62
N ASP A 65 -17.13 -21.85 -8.49
CA ASP A 65 -16.71 -21.48 -7.15
C ASP A 65 -15.20 -21.66 -6.94
N SER A 66 -14.66 -22.83 -7.31
CA SER A 66 -13.23 -23.13 -7.19
C SER A 66 -12.36 -22.34 -8.18
N LEU A 67 -12.91 -22.03 -9.35
CA LEU A 67 -12.19 -21.31 -10.42
C LEU A 67 -12.26 -19.79 -10.26
N LEU A 68 -13.31 -19.24 -9.66
CA LEU A 68 -13.46 -17.79 -9.51
C LEU A 68 -12.32 -17.20 -8.67
N LEU A 69 -11.97 -17.87 -7.58
CA LEU A 69 -10.88 -17.42 -6.70
C LEU A 69 -9.53 -17.46 -7.42
N ALA A 70 -9.24 -18.55 -8.14
CA ALA A 70 -8.03 -18.67 -8.94
C ALA A 70 -8.00 -17.63 -10.08
N ALA A 71 -9.14 -17.38 -10.74
CA ALA A 71 -9.26 -16.39 -11.80
C ALA A 71 -9.00 -14.97 -11.29
N VAL A 72 -9.56 -14.60 -10.12
CA VAL A 72 -9.31 -13.31 -9.47
C VAL A 72 -7.83 -13.17 -9.09
N ALA A 73 -7.23 -14.21 -8.52
CA ALA A 73 -5.81 -14.20 -8.16
C ALA A 73 -4.90 -14.03 -9.39
N VAL A 74 -5.17 -14.76 -10.48
CA VAL A 74 -4.43 -14.65 -11.74
C VAL A 74 -4.65 -13.29 -12.40
N ALA A 75 -5.88 -12.76 -12.38
CA ALA A 75 -6.17 -11.44 -12.92
C ALA A 75 -5.44 -10.33 -12.14
N ALA A 76 -5.46 -10.39 -10.81
CA ALA A 76 -4.75 -9.45 -9.95
C ALA A 76 -3.23 -9.53 -10.16
N LEU A 77 -2.66 -10.74 -10.22
CA LEU A 77 -1.24 -10.94 -10.49
C LEU A 77 -0.84 -10.43 -11.88
N GLY A 78 -1.65 -10.73 -12.90
CA GLY A 78 -1.42 -10.24 -14.26
C GLY A 78 -1.48 -8.72 -14.34
N ALA A 79 -2.46 -8.11 -13.66
CA ALA A 79 -2.62 -6.66 -13.59
C ALA A 79 -1.39 -5.99 -12.94
N LEU A 80 -0.93 -6.54 -11.82
CA LEU A 80 0.30 -6.10 -11.15
C LEU A 80 1.51 -6.20 -12.08
N GLU A 81 1.69 -7.34 -12.76
CA GLU A 81 2.79 -7.55 -13.72
C GLU A 81 2.73 -6.57 -14.91
N SER A 82 1.52 -6.26 -15.41
CA SER A 82 1.33 -5.30 -16.51
C SER A 82 1.69 -3.89 -16.10
N LEU A 83 1.19 -3.42 -14.95
CA LEU A 83 1.49 -2.09 -14.44
C LEU A 83 2.98 -1.96 -14.05
N LEU A 84 3.59 -3.00 -13.46
CA LEU A 84 5.02 -3.03 -13.19
C LEU A 84 5.85 -3.03 -14.48
N SER A 85 5.40 -3.72 -15.53
CA SER A 85 6.07 -3.69 -16.84
C SER A 85 5.94 -2.33 -17.52
N ALA A 86 4.78 -1.70 -17.43
CA ALA A 86 4.52 -0.38 -17.99
C ALA A 86 5.34 0.72 -17.28
N THR A 87 5.39 0.71 -15.95
CA THR A 87 6.23 1.65 -15.18
C THR A 87 7.72 1.50 -15.48
N VAL A 88 8.21 0.28 -15.71
CA VAL A 88 9.60 0.05 -16.14
C VAL A 88 9.84 0.59 -17.55
N ALA A 89 8.88 0.43 -18.47
CA ALA A 89 8.97 1.00 -19.81
C ALA A 89 9.01 2.53 -19.77
N ASP A 90 8.09 3.15 -19.03
CA ASP A 90 8.01 4.60 -18.82
C ASP A 90 9.32 5.16 -18.27
N ALA A 91 9.93 4.48 -17.30
CA ALA A 91 11.21 4.89 -16.72
C ALA A 91 12.39 4.80 -17.71
N MET A 92 12.23 4.07 -18.81
CA MET A 92 13.24 3.90 -19.86
C MET A 92 13.01 4.81 -21.07
N THR A 93 11.87 5.48 -21.15
CA THR A 93 11.49 6.39 -22.23
C THR A 93 11.37 7.83 -21.71
N VAL A 94 11.57 8.82 -22.57
CA VAL A 94 11.45 10.23 -22.17
C VAL A 94 10.11 10.78 -22.66
N GLY A 95 9.26 11.21 -21.73
CA GLY A 95 8.03 11.95 -22.02
C GLY A 95 6.77 11.11 -22.23
N ASP A 96 6.91 9.79 -22.39
CA ASP A 96 5.78 8.87 -22.48
C ASP A 96 5.40 8.34 -21.09
N ARG A 97 4.09 8.32 -20.81
CA ARG A 97 3.51 7.69 -19.64
C ARG A 97 2.37 6.78 -20.05
N HIS A 98 2.30 5.61 -19.45
CA HIS A 98 1.15 4.75 -19.62
C HIS A 98 -0.09 5.33 -18.92
N ASP A 99 -1.25 4.92 -19.43
CA ASP A 99 -2.53 5.09 -18.78
C ASP A 99 -2.89 3.74 -18.13
N PRO A 100 -2.89 3.63 -16.79
CA PRO A 100 -3.16 2.38 -16.08
C PRO A 100 -4.48 1.73 -16.48
N ASP A 101 -5.54 2.52 -16.66
CA ASP A 101 -6.87 1.99 -16.98
C ASP A 101 -6.89 1.39 -18.38
N ARG A 102 -6.20 2.02 -19.33
CA ARG A 102 -6.08 1.50 -20.70
C ARG A 102 -5.22 0.24 -20.77
N GLU A 103 -4.18 0.16 -19.95
CA GLU A 103 -3.34 -1.05 -19.84
C GLU A 103 -4.15 -2.22 -19.30
N LEU A 104 -4.86 -2.02 -18.19
CA LEU A 104 -5.72 -3.04 -17.57
C LEU A 104 -6.87 -3.47 -18.51
N PHE A 105 -7.48 -2.50 -19.22
CA PHE A 105 -8.50 -2.81 -20.21
C PHE A 105 -7.94 -3.68 -21.35
N GLY A 106 -6.77 -3.32 -21.89
CA GLY A 106 -6.11 -4.08 -22.95
C GLY A 106 -5.77 -5.50 -22.52
N GLN A 107 -5.25 -5.66 -21.31
CA GLN A 107 -4.98 -6.98 -20.71
C GLN A 107 -6.26 -7.79 -20.52
N GLY A 108 -7.34 -7.16 -20.05
CA GLY A 108 -8.65 -7.79 -19.90
C GLY A 108 -9.17 -8.33 -21.23
N VAL A 109 -9.15 -7.50 -22.28
CA VAL A 109 -9.53 -7.92 -23.65
C VAL A 109 -8.67 -9.07 -24.13
N ALA A 110 -7.35 -9.02 -23.94
CA ALA A 110 -6.45 -10.10 -24.32
C ALA A 110 -6.80 -11.42 -23.62
N ASN A 111 -7.18 -11.37 -22.34
CA ASN A 111 -7.55 -12.54 -21.55
C ASN A 111 -8.96 -13.08 -21.85
N VAL A 112 -9.84 -12.28 -22.45
CA VAL A 112 -11.13 -12.75 -22.99
C VAL A 112 -10.95 -13.40 -24.36
N VAL A 113 -10.06 -12.86 -25.20
CA VAL A 113 -9.83 -13.35 -26.57
C VAL A 113 -8.92 -14.57 -26.62
N ALA A 114 -7.87 -14.64 -25.80
CA ALA A 114 -6.89 -15.73 -25.85
C ALA A 114 -7.51 -17.14 -25.67
N PRO A 115 -8.45 -17.38 -24.73
CA PRO A 115 -9.10 -18.68 -24.57
C PRO A 115 -9.88 -19.15 -25.80
N LEU A 116 -10.37 -18.22 -26.64
CA LEU A 116 -11.05 -18.57 -27.90
C LEU A 116 -10.15 -19.35 -28.85
N PHE A 117 -8.83 -19.15 -28.76
CA PHE A 117 -7.83 -19.85 -29.57
C PHE A 117 -7.10 -20.95 -28.79
N GLY A 118 -7.61 -21.33 -27.61
CA GLY A 118 -6.94 -22.29 -26.71
C GLY A 118 -5.75 -21.70 -25.95
N GLY A 119 -5.66 -20.37 -25.88
CA GLY A 119 -4.62 -19.67 -25.13
C GLY A 119 -4.81 -19.75 -23.63
N ILE A 120 -3.70 -19.60 -22.91
CA ILE A 120 -3.65 -19.44 -21.46
C ILE A 120 -3.73 -17.94 -21.09
N PRO A 121 -3.99 -17.60 -19.81
CA PRO A 121 -3.99 -16.21 -19.37
C PRO A 121 -2.71 -15.47 -19.79
N ALA A 122 -2.89 -14.30 -20.40
CA ALA A 122 -1.83 -13.45 -20.90
C ALA A 122 -1.46 -12.40 -19.85
N THR A 123 -0.16 -12.24 -19.61
CA THR A 123 0.43 -11.21 -18.76
C THR A 123 1.52 -10.46 -19.51
N ALA A 124 1.84 -9.26 -19.05
CA ALA A 124 3.06 -8.60 -19.47
C ALA A 124 4.30 -9.34 -18.95
N ALA A 125 5.47 -8.97 -19.44
CA ALA A 125 6.73 -9.50 -18.94
C ALA A 125 7.80 -8.41 -18.95
N ILE A 126 8.18 -7.95 -17.76
CA ILE A 126 9.11 -6.83 -17.53
C ILE A 126 10.39 -6.99 -18.38
N ALA A 127 10.98 -8.18 -18.36
CA ALA A 127 12.23 -8.45 -19.09
C ALA A 127 12.08 -8.31 -20.61
N ARG A 128 10.96 -8.77 -21.19
CA ARG A 128 10.71 -8.65 -22.64
C ARG A 128 10.45 -7.21 -23.02
N THR A 129 9.68 -6.49 -22.22
CA THR A 129 9.42 -5.05 -22.43
C THR A 129 10.71 -4.25 -22.38
N ALA A 130 11.56 -4.47 -21.36
CA ALA A 130 12.83 -3.76 -21.23
C ALA A 130 13.80 -4.04 -22.40
N VAL A 131 13.87 -5.30 -22.88
CA VAL A 131 14.67 -5.64 -24.07
C VAL A 131 14.12 -4.96 -25.32
N ASN A 132 12.80 -4.94 -25.48
CA ASN A 132 12.14 -4.32 -26.63
C ASN A 132 12.40 -2.79 -26.68
N VAL A 133 12.27 -2.11 -25.53
CA VAL A 133 12.56 -0.67 -25.41
C VAL A 133 14.04 -0.39 -25.67
N ARG A 134 14.97 -1.18 -25.12
CA ARG A 134 16.43 -1.05 -25.39
C ARG A 134 16.79 -1.32 -26.85
N ALA A 135 16.01 -2.14 -27.54
CA ALA A 135 16.15 -2.39 -28.98
C ALA A 135 15.60 -1.25 -29.84
N GLY A 136 15.07 -0.17 -29.24
CA GLY A 136 14.57 1.00 -29.95
C GLY A 136 13.09 0.91 -30.37
N ALA A 137 12.31 0.00 -29.78
CA ALA A 137 10.89 -0.06 -30.06
C ALA A 137 10.16 1.20 -29.55
N GLY A 138 9.64 2.02 -30.47
CA GLY A 138 8.88 3.24 -30.15
C GLY A 138 7.41 3.20 -30.57
N THR A 139 6.92 2.09 -31.13
CA THR A 139 5.52 1.99 -31.58
C THR A 139 4.89 0.64 -31.23
N ARG A 140 3.55 0.59 -31.19
CA ARG A 140 2.77 -0.63 -30.97
C ARG A 140 3.01 -1.71 -32.02
N LEU A 141 3.54 -1.34 -33.19
CA LEU A 141 3.87 -2.29 -34.27
C LEU A 141 4.93 -3.30 -33.84
N ALA A 142 5.83 -2.94 -32.89
CA ALA A 142 6.83 -3.88 -32.39
C ALA A 142 6.20 -5.15 -31.78
N ALA A 143 5.10 -4.99 -31.03
CA ALA A 143 4.38 -6.12 -30.45
C ALA A 143 3.66 -6.96 -31.53
N VAL A 144 3.10 -6.31 -32.55
CA VAL A 144 2.46 -6.99 -33.70
C VAL A 144 3.48 -7.83 -34.47
N PHE A 145 4.63 -7.24 -34.83
CA PHE A 145 5.71 -7.96 -35.50
C PHE A 145 6.27 -9.09 -34.65
N HIS A 146 6.45 -8.88 -33.35
CA HIS A 146 6.91 -9.93 -32.44
C HIS A 146 5.93 -11.12 -32.41
N SER A 147 4.63 -10.84 -32.34
CA SER A 147 3.59 -11.87 -32.29
C SER A 147 3.50 -12.64 -33.62
N LEU A 148 3.60 -11.94 -34.75
CA LEU A 148 3.62 -12.56 -36.08
C LEU A 148 4.87 -13.40 -36.31
N LEU A 149 6.04 -12.90 -35.91
CA LEU A 149 7.30 -13.64 -36.01
C LEU A 149 7.26 -14.90 -35.14
N LEU A 150 6.72 -14.81 -33.93
CA LEU A 150 6.57 -15.96 -33.04
C LEU A 150 5.61 -17.00 -33.65
N LEU A 151 4.49 -16.55 -34.22
CA LEU A 151 3.53 -17.42 -34.90
C LEU A 151 4.20 -18.16 -36.07
N VAL A 152 4.87 -17.43 -36.96
CA VAL A 152 5.58 -18.03 -38.11
C VAL A 152 6.67 -18.98 -37.64
N ALA A 153 7.46 -18.58 -36.63
CA ALA A 153 8.51 -19.42 -36.06
C ALA A 153 7.94 -20.74 -35.53
N VAL A 154 6.82 -20.72 -34.80
CA VAL A 154 6.18 -21.94 -34.29
C VAL A 154 5.62 -22.79 -35.42
N LEU A 155 4.96 -22.21 -36.42
CA LEU A 155 4.39 -22.98 -37.54
C LEU A 155 5.47 -23.66 -38.39
N VAL A 156 6.59 -22.95 -38.66
CA VAL A 156 7.71 -23.49 -39.44
C VAL A 156 8.53 -24.47 -38.60
N ALA A 157 8.77 -24.15 -37.33
CA ALA A 157 9.62 -24.95 -36.46
C ALA A 157 8.88 -26.01 -35.64
N ALA A 158 7.56 -26.19 -35.81
CA ALA A 158 6.73 -27.10 -35.02
C ALA A 158 7.36 -28.50 -34.86
N ARG A 159 7.91 -29.04 -35.96
CA ARG A 159 8.61 -30.33 -35.96
C ARG A 159 9.85 -30.32 -35.06
N TRP A 160 10.71 -29.32 -35.17
CA TRP A 160 11.93 -29.23 -34.34
C TRP A 160 11.63 -28.87 -32.89
N VAL A 161 10.58 -28.08 -32.65
CA VAL A 161 10.11 -27.77 -31.30
C VAL A 161 9.65 -29.05 -30.59
N GLY A 162 8.97 -29.94 -31.31
CA GLY A 162 8.55 -31.23 -30.76
C GLY A 162 9.71 -32.12 -30.28
N GLU A 163 10.90 -31.96 -30.87
CA GLU A 163 12.11 -32.70 -30.51
C GLU A 163 12.88 -32.10 -29.32
N ILE A 164 12.45 -30.95 -28.79
CA ILE A 164 13.13 -30.32 -27.67
C ILE A 164 13.06 -31.23 -26.43
N PRO A 165 14.20 -31.60 -25.81
CA PRO A 165 14.20 -32.40 -24.59
C PRO A 165 13.59 -31.61 -23.42
N LEU A 166 12.67 -32.23 -22.67
CA LEU A 166 12.08 -31.62 -21.46
C LEU A 166 13.15 -31.24 -20.43
N ALA A 167 14.25 -32.01 -20.38
CA ALA A 167 15.39 -31.73 -19.52
C ALA A 167 16.07 -30.39 -19.86
N ALA A 168 16.10 -29.98 -21.13
CA ALA A 168 16.63 -28.68 -21.55
C ALA A 168 15.71 -27.54 -21.10
N LEU A 169 14.39 -27.70 -21.29
CA LEU A 169 13.39 -26.72 -20.81
C LEU A 169 13.42 -26.56 -19.29
N ALA A 170 13.56 -27.66 -18.54
CA ALA A 170 13.75 -27.58 -17.09
C ALA A 170 14.99 -26.76 -16.72
N GLY A 171 16.07 -26.87 -17.49
CA GLY A 171 17.28 -26.07 -17.30
C GLY A 171 17.04 -24.58 -17.54
N VAL A 172 16.29 -24.24 -18.60
CA VAL A 172 15.86 -22.86 -18.86
C VAL A 172 15.03 -22.32 -17.70
N LEU A 173 14.02 -23.07 -17.23
CA LEU A 173 13.15 -22.65 -16.12
C LEU A 173 13.94 -22.41 -14.83
N ILE A 174 14.88 -23.29 -14.48
CA ILE A 174 15.75 -23.11 -13.31
C ILE A 174 16.62 -21.86 -13.47
N ALA A 175 17.23 -21.64 -14.63
CA ALA A 175 18.05 -20.45 -14.87
C ALA A 175 17.23 -19.16 -14.78
N THR A 176 16.00 -19.16 -15.34
CA THR A 176 15.08 -18.03 -15.26
C THR A 176 14.67 -17.75 -13.81
N ALA A 177 14.34 -18.78 -13.03
CA ALA A 177 14.00 -18.64 -11.62
C ALA A 177 15.16 -18.02 -10.81
N ILE A 178 16.39 -18.47 -11.04
CA ILE A 178 17.59 -17.92 -10.39
C ILE A 178 17.77 -16.43 -10.75
N GLN A 179 17.54 -16.06 -12.01
CA GLN A 179 17.70 -14.67 -12.48
C GLN A 179 16.61 -13.73 -11.95
N MET A 180 15.42 -14.23 -11.63
CA MET A 180 14.34 -13.43 -11.03
C MET A 180 14.64 -13.08 -9.56
N ILE A 181 15.44 -13.88 -8.85
CA ILE A 181 15.74 -13.67 -7.42
C ILE A 181 16.81 -12.58 -7.24
N HIS A 182 16.38 -11.39 -6.81
CA HIS A 182 17.26 -10.28 -6.48
C HIS A 182 17.56 -10.24 -4.98
N LEU A 183 18.63 -10.92 -4.55
CA LEU A 183 19.03 -11.04 -3.13
C LEU A 183 19.19 -9.69 -2.41
N ARG A 184 19.59 -8.63 -3.14
CA ARG A 184 19.70 -7.27 -2.57
C ARG A 184 18.33 -6.72 -2.20
N ASN A 185 17.35 -6.84 -3.10
CA ASN A 185 15.98 -6.37 -2.87
C ASN A 185 15.32 -7.19 -1.76
N LEU A 186 15.52 -8.51 -1.78
CA LEU A 186 15.04 -9.41 -0.74
C LEU A 186 15.55 -8.98 0.66
N ARG A 187 16.87 -8.74 0.79
CA ARG A 187 17.47 -8.24 2.03
C ARG A 187 16.98 -6.85 2.42
N SER A 188 16.70 -5.99 1.44
CA SER A 188 16.16 -4.65 1.69
C SER A 188 14.76 -4.73 2.30
N VAL A 189 13.86 -5.52 1.70
CA VAL A 189 12.49 -5.72 2.20
C VAL A 189 12.50 -6.37 3.58
N MET A 190 13.33 -7.40 3.78
CA MET A 190 13.48 -8.05 5.10
C MET A 190 13.96 -7.11 6.22
N ARG A 191 14.66 -6.03 5.86
CA ARG A 191 15.19 -5.04 6.82
C ARG A 191 14.36 -3.76 6.89
N ALA A 192 13.39 -3.57 6.01
CA ALA A 192 12.58 -2.35 5.95
C ALA A 192 11.72 -2.22 7.21
N THR A 193 10.83 -3.19 7.44
CA THR A 193 10.07 -3.30 8.68
C THR A 193 9.95 -4.76 9.11
N LYS A 194 9.67 -5.00 10.40
CA LYS A 194 9.36 -6.36 10.89
C LYS A 194 8.13 -6.95 10.20
N GLY A 195 7.17 -6.10 9.82
CA GLY A 195 5.96 -6.50 9.12
C GLY A 195 6.24 -6.97 7.69
N ASP A 196 6.98 -6.18 6.92
CA ASP A 196 7.32 -6.51 5.52
C ASP A 196 8.15 -7.78 5.42
N GLY A 197 9.13 -7.94 6.30
CA GLY A 197 9.95 -9.16 6.36
C GLY A 197 9.13 -10.41 6.70
N ALA A 198 8.18 -10.31 7.64
CA ALA A 198 7.28 -11.41 7.98
C ALA A 198 6.34 -11.73 6.82
N THR A 199 5.72 -10.73 6.19
CA THR A 199 4.85 -10.90 5.02
C THR A 199 5.59 -11.62 3.90
N LEU A 200 6.83 -11.21 3.62
CA LEU A 200 7.64 -11.85 2.58
C LEU A 200 7.92 -13.32 2.88
N LEU A 201 8.33 -13.65 4.11
CA LEU A 201 8.67 -15.04 4.48
C LEU A 201 7.44 -15.94 4.50
N ILE A 202 6.32 -15.43 5.04
CA ILE A 202 5.06 -16.18 5.14
C ILE A 202 4.49 -16.42 3.74
N THR A 203 4.45 -15.42 2.87
CA THR A 203 3.94 -15.58 1.49
C THR A 203 4.84 -16.50 0.66
N ALA A 204 6.16 -16.41 0.81
CA ALA A 204 7.08 -17.34 0.17
C ALA A 204 6.88 -18.78 0.66
N ALA A 205 6.79 -19.00 1.97
CA ALA A 205 6.53 -20.32 2.54
C ALA A 205 5.17 -20.88 2.10
N ALA A 206 4.12 -20.05 2.12
CA ALA A 206 2.79 -20.43 1.66
C ALA A 206 2.79 -20.85 0.18
N THR A 207 3.54 -20.15 -0.68
CA THR A 207 3.66 -20.50 -2.11
C THR A 207 4.30 -21.88 -2.31
N VAL A 208 5.27 -22.25 -1.46
CA VAL A 208 6.00 -23.53 -1.58
C VAL A 208 5.24 -24.69 -0.96
N VAL A 209 4.55 -24.46 0.16
CA VAL A 209 3.86 -25.51 0.93
C VAL A 209 2.44 -25.76 0.42
N PHE A 210 1.74 -24.69 0.01
CA PHE A 210 0.39 -24.76 -0.54
C PHE A 210 0.43 -24.47 -2.03
N ASP A 211 -0.12 -23.34 -2.46
CA ASP A 211 -0.11 -22.87 -3.83
C ASP A 211 -0.05 -21.34 -3.90
N LEU A 212 0.04 -20.83 -5.12
CA LEU A 212 0.09 -19.40 -5.42
C LEU A 212 -1.18 -18.65 -4.95
N VAL A 213 -2.36 -19.26 -5.07
CA VAL A 213 -3.63 -18.60 -4.75
C VAL A 213 -3.72 -18.34 -3.24
N VAL A 214 -3.42 -19.36 -2.44
CA VAL A 214 -3.37 -19.26 -0.97
C VAL A 214 -2.33 -18.22 -0.55
N ALA A 215 -1.15 -18.21 -1.18
CA ALA A 215 -0.11 -17.24 -0.86
C ALA A 215 -0.53 -15.79 -1.15
N VAL A 216 -1.21 -15.54 -2.28
CA VAL A 216 -1.72 -14.21 -2.63
C VAL A 216 -2.75 -13.73 -1.60
N LEU A 217 -3.66 -14.61 -1.16
CA LEU A 217 -4.66 -14.26 -0.14
C LEU A 217 -4.02 -13.89 1.19
N ILE A 218 -3.06 -14.70 1.66
CA ILE A 218 -2.33 -14.41 2.90
C ILE A 218 -1.60 -13.07 2.76
N GLY A 219 -0.94 -12.83 1.63
CA GLY A 219 -0.26 -11.57 1.34
C GLY A 219 -1.20 -10.37 1.39
N LEU A 220 -2.39 -10.47 0.78
CA LEU A 220 -3.38 -9.39 0.77
C LEU A 220 -3.94 -9.11 2.17
N VAL A 221 -4.25 -10.15 2.94
CA VAL A 221 -4.73 -10.01 4.32
C VAL A 221 -3.65 -9.36 5.20
N MET A 222 -2.39 -9.79 5.07
CA MET A 222 -1.28 -9.20 5.81
C MET A 222 -1.02 -7.75 5.41
N ALA A 223 -1.05 -7.44 4.10
CA ALA A 223 -0.88 -6.07 3.60
C ALA A 223 -1.99 -5.14 4.12
N GLY A 224 -3.25 -5.59 4.06
CA GLY A 224 -4.38 -4.85 4.61
C GLY A 224 -4.28 -4.64 6.13
N PHE A 225 -3.89 -5.69 6.87
CA PHE A 225 -3.67 -5.60 8.32
C PHE A 225 -2.56 -4.59 8.67
N PHE A 226 -1.42 -4.62 7.97
CA PHE A 226 -0.35 -3.66 8.22
C PHE A 226 -0.72 -2.24 7.80
N ALA A 227 -1.41 -2.05 6.67
CA ALA A 227 -1.90 -0.75 6.25
C ALA A 227 -2.88 -0.14 7.26
N LEU A 228 -3.80 -0.97 7.80
CA LEU A 228 -4.72 -0.54 8.85
C LEU A 228 -3.99 -0.21 10.15
N ARG A 229 -3.02 -1.05 10.55
CA ARG A 229 -2.20 -0.81 11.74
C ARG A 229 -1.37 0.47 11.63
N ASP A 230 -0.78 0.73 10.46
CA ASP A 230 0.03 1.93 10.22
C ASP A 230 -0.86 3.17 10.27
N THR A 231 -2.02 3.13 9.62
CA THR A 231 -3.05 4.18 9.69
C THR A 231 -3.50 4.43 11.13
N ALA A 232 -3.71 3.37 11.92
CA ALA A 232 -4.12 3.48 13.32
C ALA A 232 -2.99 4.02 14.23
N ARG A 233 -1.72 3.74 13.91
CA ARG A 233 -0.56 4.22 14.68
C ARG A 233 -0.19 5.67 14.38
N THR A 234 -0.49 6.16 13.19
CA THR A 234 -0.32 7.58 12.87
C THR A 234 -1.39 8.44 13.56
N ALA A 235 -2.42 7.83 14.17
CA ALA A 235 -3.43 8.52 14.96
C ALA A 235 -3.01 8.80 16.42
N VAL A 236 -1.69 8.87 16.68
CA VAL A 236 -1.15 9.16 18.02
C VAL A 236 -1.16 10.67 18.26
N LEU A 237 -1.90 11.10 19.28
CA LEU A 237 -1.75 12.41 19.89
C LEU A 237 -0.45 12.40 20.71
N GLU A 238 0.49 13.28 20.34
CA GLU A 238 1.56 13.70 21.25
C GLU A 238 1.13 15.04 21.87
N ALA A 239 1.30 15.19 23.18
CA ALA A 239 1.28 16.50 23.84
C ALA A 239 2.38 17.37 23.22
N ALA A 240 2.03 18.12 22.18
CA ALA A 240 3.05 18.74 21.36
C ALA A 240 3.37 20.15 21.86
N PRO A 241 4.67 20.50 21.89
CA PRO A 241 5.10 21.84 22.26
C PRO A 241 4.49 22.91 21.34
N LEU A 242 4.43 24.13 21.87
CA LEU A 242 3.83 25.29 21.21
C LEU A 242 4.56 25.66 19.89
N ASP A 243 5.79 25.16 19.69
CA ASP A 243 6.57 25.25 18.45
C ASP A 243 7.68 24.17 18.41
N GLU A 244 8.42 24.00 17.30
CA GLU A 244 9.56 23.07 17.15
C GLU A 244 10.78 23.37 18.06
N GLY A 245 10.67 24.35 18.96
CA GLY A 245 11.66 24.67 19.99
C GLY A 245 11.28 24.13 21.37
N ASP A 246 12.28 23.66 22.12
CA ASP A 246 12.16 23.23 23.52
C ASP A 246 11.57 24.37 24.37
N HIS A 247 10.27 24.28 24.67
CA HIS A 247 9.48 25.32 25.34
C HIS A 247 8.65 24.75 26.49
N ARG A 248 9.22 23.81 27.25
CA ARG A 248 8.60 23.26 28.48
C ARG A 248 8.22 24.37 29.49
N ASP A 249 8.90 25.51 29.44
CA ASP A 249 8.62 26.67 30.29
C ASP A 249 7.32 27.39 29.91
N LYS A 250 7.01 27.54 28.62
CA LYS A 250 5.75 28.16 28.15
C LYS A 250 4.54 27.26 28.36
N GLU A 251 4.74 25.95 28.30
CA GLU A 251 3.70 24.96 28.59
C GLU A 251 3.36 24.95 30.09
N ARG A 252 4.37 25.05 30.96
CA ARG A 252 4.17 25.28 32.40
C ARG A 252 3.46 26.60 32.68
N GLU A 253 3.83 27.69 32.00
CA GLU A 253 3.16 28.99 32.13
C GLU A 253 1.67 28.91 31.78
N LEU A 254 1.30 28.19 30.72
CA LEU A 254 -0.11 27.98 30.37
C LEU A 254 -0.83 27.09 31.40
N LEU A 255 -0.19 26.03 31.88
CA LEU A 255 -0.78 25.17 32.92
C LEU A 255 -0.96 25.93 34.25
N ASP A 256 -0.03 26.81 34.61
CA ASP A 256 -0.13 27.72 35.76
C ASP A 256 -1.30 28.72 35.56
N GLU A 257 -1.55 29.13 34.32
CA GLU A 257 -2.73 29.91 33.91
C GLU A 257 -4.01 29.07 33.77
N HIS A 258 -3.98 27.77 34.12
CA HIS A 258 -5.11 26.83 34.02
C HIS A 258 -5.59 26.59 32.57
N ILE A 259 -4.68 26.69 31.60
CA ILE A 259 -4.92 26.49 30.17
C ILE A 259 -4.12 25.27 29.69
N ALA A 260 -4.76 24.34 28.99
CA ALA A 260 -4.08 23.24 28.30
C ALA A 260 -4.25 23.36 26.78
N ALA A 261 -3.16 23.23 26.03
CA ALA A 261 -3.17 23.25 24.58
C ALA A 261 -2.74 21.89 24.01
N PHE A 262 -3.64 21.19 23.35
CA PHE A 262 -3.38 19.89 22.74
C PHE A 262 -3.23 20.01 21.23
N ARG A 263 -2.21 19.34 20.67
CA ARG A 263 -2.05 19.20 19.22
C ARG A 263 -2.69 17.90 18.76
N MET A 264 -3.67 18.01 17.88
CA MET A 264 -4.27 16.85 17.23
C MET A 264 -3.50 16.56 15.95
N GLU A 265 -2.90 15.38 15.88
CA GLU A 265 -2.10 14.93 14.74
C GLU A 265 -2.61 13.58 14.20
N GLY A 266 -2.58 13.46 12.88
CA GLY A 266 -2.99 12.25 12.19
C GLY A 266 -4.50 12.15 11.94
N PRO A 267 -5.00 10.96 11.58
CA PRO A 267 -6.38 10.78 11.23
C PRO A 267 -7.26 10.55 12.47
N LEU A 268 -8.39 11.25 12.54
CA LEU A 268 -9.29 11.20 13.69
C LEU A 268 -10.37 10.14 13.46
N PHE A 269 -10.12 8.93 13.97
CA PHE A 269 -11.01 7.77 13.99
C PHE A 269 -11.30 7.30 15.43
N PHE A 270 -12.29 6.42 15.63
CA PHE A 270 -12.79 5.94 16.94
C PHE A 270 -11.73 5.57 18.00
N GLY A 271 -10.60 4.99 17.60
CA GLY A 271 -9.54 4.57 18.55
C GLY A 271 -8.78 5.74 19.18
N ALA A 272 -8.43 6.76 18.39
CA ALA A 272 -7.66 7.92 18.87
C ALA A 272 -8.48 8.84 19.80
N ALA A 273 -9.80 8.88 19.60
CA ALA A 273 -10.69 9.68 20.45
C ALA A 273 -10.91 9.08 21.85
N HIS A 274 -10.70 7.78 22.04
CA HIS A 274 -10.79 7.15 23.36
C HIS A 274 -9.55 7.44 24.21
N ASP A 275 -8.36 7.39 23.61
CA ASP A 275 -7.11 7.78 24.27
C ASP A 275 -7.12 9.28 24.64
N PHE A 276 -7.67 10.13 23.76
CA PHE A 276 -7.96 11.55 24.04
C PHE A 276 -8.76 11.77 25.32
N LEU A 277 -9.76 10.93 25.62
CA LEU A 277 -10.60 11.06 26.81
C LEU A 277 -9.87 10.67 28.12
N LEU A 278 -8.91 9.75 28.05
CA LEU A 278 -8.16 9.29 29.21
C LEU A 278 -7.10 10.30 29.64
N GLU A 279 -6.44 10.95 28.67
CA GLU A 279 -5.39 11.96 28.95
C GLU A 279 -5.99 13.29 29.44
N LEU A 280 -7.18 13.65 28.97
CA LEU A 280 -7.88 14.87 29.39
C LEU A 280 -8.54 14.76 30.78
N ALA A 281 -8.89 13.55 31.20
CA ALA A 281 -9.52 13.29 32.49
C ALA A 281 -8.55 13.44 33.69
N ASP A 282 -7.24 13.41 33.45
CA ASP A 282 -6.23 13.46 34.51
C ASP A 282 -5.76 14.89 34.85
N VAL A 283 -6.23 15.91 34.10
CA VAL A 283 -5.81 17.31 34.28
C VAL A 283 -6.84 18.09 35.11
N SER A 284 -6.93 17.77 36.40
CA SER A 284 -7.94 18.30 37.34
C SER A 284 -7.84 19.82 37.64
N SER A 285 -6.91 20.56 37.02
CA SER A 285 -6.68 21.99 37.24
C SER A 285 -6.96 22.88 36.03
N VAL A 286 -7.42 22.35 34.90
CA VAL A 286 -7.56 23.13 33.66
C VAL A 286 -8.98 23.66 33.47
N LYS A 287 -9.08 24.98 33.30
CA LYS A 287 -10.34 25.71 33.05
C LYS A 287 -10.60 25.90 31.55
N VAL A 288 -9.55 25.88 30.73
CA VAL A 288 -9.66 26.11 29.29
C VAL A 288 -8.77 25.14 28.48
N VAL A 289 -9.34 24.46 27.49
CA VAL A 289 -8.67 23.53 26.59
C VAL A 289 -8.65 24.10 25.16
N VAL A 290 -7.46 24.20 24.57
CA VAL A 290 -7.26 24.60 23.17
C VAL A 290 -6.89 23.38 22.33
N LEU A 291 -7.76 22.99 21.40
CA LEU A 291 -7.53 21.87 20.46
C LEU A 291 -6.99 22.39 19.13
N ARG A 292 -5.73 22.09 18.82
CA ARG A 292 -5.07 22.50 17.57
C ARG A 292 -5.30 21.45 16.48
N MET A 293 -6.12 21.81 15.49
CA MET A 293 -6.59 20.92 14.42
C MET A 293 -5.72 20.93 13.15
N ARG A 294 -4.65 21.75 13.11
CA ARG A 294 -3.84 21.98 11.90
C ARG A 294 -3.25 20.70 11.28
N TYR A 295 -2.89 19.72 12.10
CA TYR A 295 -2.22 18.49 11.67
C TYR A 295 -3.16 17.30 11.55
N VAL A 296 -4.47 17.53 11.66
CA VAL A 296 -5.47 16.51 11.37
C VAL A 296 -5.52 16.26 9.86
N THR A 297 -5.29 15.01 9.47
CA THR A 297 -5.20 14.61 8.05
C THR A 297 -6.57 14.21 7.49
N THR A 298 -7.38 13.49 8.27
CA THR A 298 -8.73 13.06 7.89
C THR A 298 -9.63 12.98 9.12
N ILE A 299 -10.93 13.23 8.95
CA ILE A 299 -11.95 13.06 10.00
C ILE A 299 -13.06 12.18 9.43
N ASP A 300 -13.40 11.09 10.11
CA ASP A 300 -14.59 10.29 9.79
C ASP A 300 -15.78 10.65 10.70
N ALA A 301 -16.94 10.10 10.36
CA ALA A 301 -18.16 10.40 11.10
C ALA A 301 -18.06 9.99 12.58
N THR A 302 -17.45 8.84 12.85
CA THR A 302 -17.28 8.31 14.20
C THR A 302 -16.36 9.21 15.03
N GLY A 303 -15.24 9.63 14.44
CA GLY A 303 -14.27 10.52 15.09
C GLY A 303 -14.85 11.89 15.40
N ALA A 304 -15.59 12.49 14.47
CA ALA A 304 -16.26 13.76 14.71
C ALA A 304 -17.35 13.64 15.80
N GLN A 305 -18.15 12.57 15.81
CA GLN A 305 -19.15 12.35 16.86
C GLN A 305 -18.50 12.19 18.25
N MET A 306 -17.41 11.43 18.35
CA MET A 306 -16.65 11.29 19.60
C MET A 306 -16.04 12.60 20.08
N LEU A 307 -15.56 13.44 19.15
CA LEU A 307 -15.06 14.77 19.46
C LEU A 307 -16.19 15.65 20.03
N ALA A 308 -17.39 15.63 19.41
CA ALA A 308 -18.56 16.34 19.91
C ALA A 308 -18.92 15.90 21.33
N ASP A 309 -19.02 14.58 21.55
CA ASP A 309 -19.34 14.01 22.87
C ASP A 309 -18.31 14.41 23.93
N THR A 310 -17.03 14.47 23.56
CA THR A 310 -15.94 14.85 24.47
C THR A 310 -16.01 16.33 24.83
N ILE A 311 -16.18 17.21 23.83
CA ILE A 311 -16.37 18.64 24.05
C ILE A 311 -17.57 18.88 24.98
N GLY A 312 -18.69 18.22 24.71
CA GLY A 312 -19.89 18.32 25.54
C GLY A 312 -19.71 17.78 26.96
N ARG A 313 -18.79 16.82 27.20
CA ARG A 313 -18.43 16.39 28.55
C ARG A 313 -17.60 17.44 29.28
N LEU A 314 -16.57 17.99 28.64
CA LEU A 314 -15.69 19.00 29.25
C LEU A 314 -16.45 20.28 29.61
N GLU A 315 -17.27 20.76 28.68
CA GLU A 315 -18.09 21.97 28.86
C GLU A 315 -19.09 21.80 30.02
N ARG A 316 -19.65 20.60 30.21
CA ARG A 316 -20.50 20.27 31.37
C ARG A 316 -19.74 20.22 32.70
N HIS A 317 -18.45 19.91 32.67
CA HIS A 317 -17.58 19.92 33.85
C HIS A 317 -16.97 21.30 34.13
N GLY A 318 -17.34 22.33 33.37
CA GLY A 318 -16.88 23.70 33.57
C GLY A 318 -15.58 24.05 32.85
N THR A 319 -15.04 23.14 32.04
CA THR A 319 -13.86 23.38 31.22
C THR A 319 -14.28 23.84 29.82
N ARG A 320 -13.85 25.04 29.41
CA ARG A 320 -14.19 25.59 28.09
C ARG A 320 -13.27 25.05 27.01
N VAL A 321 -13.82 24.73 25.85
CA VAL A 321 -13.04 24.22 24.71
C VAL A 321 -12.98 25.24 23.58
N LEU A 322 -11.79 25.43 23.00
CA LEU A 322 -11.55 26.24 21.82
C LEU A 322 -10.90 25.38 20.73
N LEU A 323 -11.40 25.49 19.50
CA LEU A 323 -10.84 24.84 18.32
C LEU A 323 -9.98 25.84 17.56
N ALA A 324 -8.75 25.47 17.24
CA ALA A 324 -7.79 26.32 16.53
C ALA A 324 -7.27 25.67 15.25
N ALA A 325 -7.15 26.46 14.18
CA ALA A 325 -6.56 26.08 12.90
C ALA A 325 -7.24 24.86 12.24
N THR A 326 -8.57 24.82 12.26
CA THR A 326 -9.36 23.81 11.57
C THR A 326 -9.30 24.03 10.06
N LYS A 327 -8.88 23.01 9.30
CA LYS A 327 -8.83 23.12 7.83
C LYS A 327 -10.24 23.22 7.24
N PRO A 328 -10.45 23.99 6.16
CA PRO A 328 -11.76 24.14 5.52
C PRO A 328 -12.41 22.82 5.07
N GLU A 329 -11.59 21.84 4.67
CA GLU A 329 -12.02 20.50 4.24
C GLU A 329 -12.75 19.71 5.33
N HIS A 330 -12.47 20.00 6.62
CA HIS A 330 -13.04 19.27 7.76
C HIS A 330 -14.31 19.94 8.31
N ILE A 331 -14.56 21.22 8.00
CA ILE A 331 -15.69 22.00 8.54
C ILE A 331 -17.06 21.36 8.24
N PRO A 332 -17.36 20.84 7.03
CA PRO A 332 -18.67 20.24 6.75
C PRO A 332 -18.98 19.06 7.68
N ALA A 333 -18.04 18.14 7.84
CA ALA A 333 -18.20 16.96 8.70
C ALA A 333 -18.38 17.34 10.18
N LEU A 334 -17.58 18.29 10.68
CA LEU A 334 -17.68 18.77 12.07
C LEU A 334 -19.01 19.48 12.34
N ARG A 335 -19.55 20.21 11.35
CA ARG A 335 -20.85 20.88 11.45
C ARG A 335 -22.01 19.89 11.43
N GLU A 336 -22.01 18.97 10.48
CA GLU A 336 -23.09 17.99 10.31
C GLU A 336 -23.21 17.05 11.53
N LEU A 337 -22.09 16.79 12.21
CA LEU A 337 -22.02 15.88 13.35
C LEU A 337 -22.03 16.61 14.71
N GLY A 338 -22.36 17.90 14.70
CA GLY A 338 -22.67 18.67 15.90
C GLY A 338 -21.47 19.06 16.78
N VAL A 339 -20.24 18.99 16.27
CA VAL A 339 -19.04 19.39 17.03
C VAL A 339 -19.10 20.87 17.41
N PHE A 340 -19.54 21.73 16.49
CA PHE A 340 -19.68 23.17 16.76
C PHE A 340 -20.85 23.48 17.70
N ASP A 341 -21.90 22.65 17.70
CA ASP A 341 -23.08 22.84 18.55
C ASP A 341 -22.78 22.55 20.04
N GLN A 342 -21.71 21.78 20.32
CA GLN A 342 -21.27 21.46 21.68
C GLN A 342 -20.37 22.53 22.29
N LEU A 343 -19.85 23.47 21.49
CA LEU A 343 -19.03 24.57 22.00
C LEU A 343 -19.91 25.57 22.76
N ALA A 344 -19.39 26.14 23.84
CA ALA A 344 -20.13 27.13 24.63
C ALA A 344 -20.50 28.40 23.84
N HIS A 345 -19.75 28.74 22.79
CA HIS A 345 -20.01 29.92 21.97
C HIS A 345 -19.48 29.74 20.55
N GLU A 346 -20.17 30.33 19.57
CA GLU A 346 -19.74 30.39 18.16
C GLU A 346 -18.35 31.02 17.95
N ASN A 347 -17.89 31.83 18.92
CA ASN A 347 -16.59 32.51 18.88
C ASN A 347 -15.44 31.63 19.41
N HIS A 348 -15.68 30.34 19.68
CA HIS A 348 -14.67 29.40 20.17
C HIS A 348 -13.96 28.65 19.03
N VAL A 349 -14.09 29.12 17.79
CA VAL A 349 -13.40 28.60 16.61
C VAL A 349 -12.47 29.68 16.06
N PHE A 350 -11.17 29.37 15.96
CA PHE A 350 -10.14 30.30 15.54
C PHE A 350 -9.35 29.77 14.35
N ASP A 351 -8.95 30.67 13.44
CA ASP A 351 -8.12 30.32 12.29
C ASP A 351 -6.66 30.02 12.69
N ASN A 352 -6.19 30.58 13.81
CA ASN A 352 -4.83 30.38 14.29
C ASN A 352 -4.78 30.05 15.79
N THR A 353 -3.69 29.38 16.19
CA THR A 353 -3.51 28.93 17.58
C THR A 353 -3.21 30.08 18.54
N LEU A 354 -2.54 31.14 18.10
CA LEU A 354 -2.16 32.26 18.97
C LEU A 354 -3.37 33.05 19.46
N ASP A 355 -4.34 33.30 18.57
CA ASP A 355 -5.59 34.00 18.90
C ASP A 355 -6.44 33.16 19.85
N ALA A 356 -6.48 31.83 19.64
CA ALA A 356 -7.17 30.91 20.55
C ALA A 356 -6.55 30.94 21.96
N ILE A 357 -5.22 30.97 22.07
CA ILE A 357 -4.53 31.08 23.37
C ILE A 357 -4.78 32.46 24.01
N ALA A 358 -4.72 33.54 23.23
CA ALA A 358 -5.03 34.89 23.73
C ALA A 358 -6.47 34.97 24.27
N HIS A 359 -7.43 34.36 23.57
CA HIS A 359 -8.81 34.28 24.04
C HIS A 359 -8.95 33.38 25.28
N ALA A 360 -8.24 32.25 25.33
CA ALA A 360 -8.20 31.37 26.48
C ALA A 360 -7.72 32.08 27.75
N ARG A 361 -6.69 32.93 27.65
CA ARG A 361 -6.18 33.77 28.75
C ARG A 361 -7.22 34.72 29.31
N LEU A 362 -8.01 35.35 28.44
CA LEU A 362 -9.11 36.23 28.87
C LEU A 362 -10.23 35.48 29.59
N HIS A 363 -10.45 34.21 29.25
CA HIS A 363 -11.40 33.33 29.93
C HIS A 363 -10.87 32.87 31.29
N ALA A 364 -9.62 32.40 31.34
CA ALA A 364 -8.98 31.98 32.58
C ALA A 364 -8.93 33.12 33.62
N ALA A 365 -8.58 34.34 33.18
CA ALA A 365 -8.54 35.53 34.05
C ALA A 365 -9.93 35.95 34.59
N ARG A 366 -10.99 35.82 33.77
CA ARG A 366 -12.36 36.13 34.22
C ARG A 366 -12.84 35.16 35.31
N ILE A 367 -12.57 33.87 35.15
CA ILE A 367 -12.97 32.86 36.12
C ILE A 367 -12.19 33.03 37.43
N GLN A 368 -10.90 33.41 37.37
CA GLN A 368 -10.11 33.74 38.57
C GLN A 368 -10.66 34.96 39.32
N HIS A 369 -11.10 36.00 38.60
CA HIS A 369 -11.71 37.18 39.22
C HIS A 369 -13.02 36.85 39.94
N GLU A 370 -13.90 36.05 39.34
CA GLU A 370 -15.18 35.62 39.95
C GLU A 370 -14.98 34.75 41.21
N GLU A 371 -13.96 33.90 41.24
CA GLU A 371 -13.60 33.11 42.44
C GLU A 371 -12.99 33.99 43.55
N SER A 372 -12.29 35.07 43.20
CA SER A 372 -11.66 35.98 44.18
C SER A 372 -12.65 36.95 44.84
N ASP A 373 -13.68 37.41 44.13
CA ASP A 373 -14.72 38.30 44.66
C ASP A 373 -15.79 37.55 45.49
N GLY A 374 -15.82 36.22 45.40
CA GLY A 374 -16.75 35.35 46.14
C GLY A 374 -16.28 34.90 47.53
N ALA A 375 -15.06 35.25 47.97
CA ALA A 375 -14.53 34.83 49.26
C ALA A 375 -15.00 35.76 50.40
N PRO A 376 -15.80 35.30 51.39
CA PRO A 376 -16.18 36.14 52.52
C PRO A 376 -14.96 36.43 53.41
N ALA A 377 -14.73 37.71 53.69
CA ALA A 377 -13.75 38.17 54.67
C ALA A 377 -14.10 37.59 56.06
N ALA A 378 -13.44 36.50 56.45
CA ALA A 378 -13.56 35.95 57.79
C ALA A 378 -12.95 36.92 58.80
N SER A 379 -13.82 37.67 59.46
CA SER A 379 -13.51 38.53 60.60
C SER A 379 -12.89 37.71 61.72
N GLN A 380 -11.61 37.94 62.01
CA GLN A 380 -11.03 37.64 63.31
C GLN A 380 -11.66 38.58 64.35
N ARG A 381 -12.79 38.15 64.91
CA ARG A 381 -13.37 38.71 66.13
C ARG A 381 -13.84 37.55 66.99
N ASN A 382 -13.03 37.21 67.98
CA ASN A 382 -13.39 36.78 69.34
C ASN A 382 -12.24 35.99 69.97
N GLN A 383 -11.33 36.73 70.62
CA GLN A 383 -10.61 36.26 71.80
C GLN A 383 -10.93 37.24 72.92
N HIS A 384 -12.06 37.03 73.58
CA HIS A 384 -12.32 37.43 74.96
C HIS A 384 -13.49 36.60 75.48
N ASP A 385 -13.31 36.07 76.69
CA ASP A 385 -14.25 35.36 77.56
C ASP A 385 -14.68 33.96 77.04
N GLU A 386 -14.47 32.83 77.71
CA GLU A 386 -14.37 32.49 79.15
C GLU A 386 -13.35 31.37 79.43
#